data_AF-A0A0R2XGI3-F1
#
_entry.id   AF-A0A0R2XGI3-F1
#
_cell.length_a   1.000
_cell.length_b   1.000
_cell.length_c   1.000
_cell.angle_alpha   90.00
_cell.angle_beta   90.00
_cell.angle_gamma   90.00
#
_symmetry.space_group_name_H-M   'P 1'
#
loop_
_entity.id
_entity.type
_entity.pdbx_description
1 polymer ?
#
loop_
_entity_poly.entity_id
_entity_poly.type
_entity_poly.pdbx_seq_one_letter_code
_entity_poly.pdbx_strand_id
1 'polypeptide(L)' 'MDVNALVTQGGDEKETAACREACALNLKRFFPREANGKGDEDPYRIMDTVEIKTTWHPVGG' A
#
# COMPACT_ATOMS: atom_id res chain seq x y z
N MET A 1 -12.69 12.43 4.58
CA MET A 1 -12.70 10.96 4.57
C MET A 1 -11.32 10.52 5.04
N ASP A 2 -11.24 9.56 5.97
CA ASP A 2 -9.95 9.02 6.44
C ASP A 2 -9.45 7.94 5.46
N VAL A 3 -8.14 7.86 5.24
CA VAL A 3 -7.51 7.00 4.23
C VAL A 3 -6.49 6.08 4.90
N ASN A 4 -6.62 4.77 4.65
CA ASN A 4 -5.83 3.72 5.29
C ASN A 4 -4.53 3.34 4.54
N ALA A 5 -4.45 3.64 3.24
CA ALA A 5 -3.26 3.37 2.44
C ALA A 5 -3.15 4.39 1.29
N LEU A 6 -1.91 4.71 0.91
CA LEU A 6 -1.57 5.54 -0.25
C LEU A 6 -0.61 4.77 -1.16
N VAL A 7 -1.01 4.59 -2.42
CA VAL A 7 -0.15 4.05 -3.48
C VAL A 7 0.16 5.21 -4.43
N THR A 8 1.44 5.48 -4.67
CA THR A 8 1.89 6.50 -5.63
C THR A 8 2.63 5.86 -6.78
N GLN A 9 2.63 6.52 -7.94
CA GLN A 9 3.35 6.05 -9.12
C GLN A 9 4.14 7.21 -9.73
N GLY A 10 5.46 7.06 -9.81
CA GLY A 10 6.37 8.13 -10.18
C GLY A 10 6.49 9.21 -9.09
N GLY A 11 6.80 10.43 -9.50
CA GLY A 11 7.17 11.53 -8.62
C GLY A 11 8.68 11.57 -8.35
N ASP A 12 9.17 12.73 -7.92
CA ASP A 12 10.58 12.85 -7.55
C ASP A 12 10.83 12.40 -6.09
N GLU A 13 12.12 12.34 -5.70
CA GLU A 13 12.51 11.92 -4.35
C GLU A 13 11.91 12.84 -3.26
N LYS A 14 11.74 14.13 -3.56
CA LYS A 14 11.19 15.11 -2.60
C LYS A 14 9.70 14.90 -2.39
N GLU A 15 8.96 14.69 -3.47
CA GLU A 15 7.53 14.39 -3.44
C GLU A 15 7.28 13.08 -2.68
N THR A 16 8.07 12.05 -2.97
CA THR A 16 7.97 10.75 -2.30
C THR A 16 8.26 10.87 -0.80
N ALA A 17 9.28 11.65 -0.41
CA ALA A 17 9.59 11.93 0.98
C ALA A 17 8.45 12.68 1.69
N ALA A 18 7.91 13.74 1.06
CA ALA A 18 6.80 14.51 1.61
C ALA A 18 5.53 13.65 1.80
N CYS A 19 5.21 12.80 0.82
CA CYS A 19 4.09 11.85 0.93
C CYS A 19 4.30 10.87 2.09
N ARG A 20 5.52 10.36 2.28
CA ARG A 20 5.86 9.45 3.38
C ARG A 20 5.68 10.12 4.75
N GLU A 21 6.14 11.36 4.90
CA GLU A 21 5.96 12.15 6.12
C GLU A 21 4.47 12.40 6.41
N ALA A 22 3.68 12.77 5.40
CA ALA A 22 2.25 12.97 5.55
C ALA A 22 1.49 11.67 5.91
N CYS A 23 1.97 10.51 5.43
CA CYS A 23 1.40 9.21 5.81
C CYS A 23 1.65 8.87 7.29
N ALA A 24 2.74 9.37 7.88
CA ALA A 24 3.05 9.13 9.28
C ALA A 24 2.03 9.79 10.24
N LEU A 25 1.31 10.84 9.82
CA LEU A 25 0.33 11.55 10.65
C LEU A 25 -0.84 10.68 11.12
N ASN A 26 -1.24 9.67 10.35
CA ASN A 26 -2.28 8.70 10.73
C ASN A 26 -1.82 7.25 10.58
N LEU A 27 -0.50 7.02 10.43
CA LEU A 27 0.13 5.71 10.26
C LEU A 27 -0.50 4.88 9.12
N LYS A 28 -1.01 5.54 8.08
CA LYS A 28 -1.50 4.84 6.88
C LYS A 28 -0.33 4.16 6.16
N ARG A 29 -0.61 3.02 5.52
CA ARG A 29 0.41 2.30 4.74
C ARG A 29 0.78 3.11 3.49
N PHE A 30 2.04 3.11 3.11
CA PHE A 30 2.54 3.88 1.96
C PHE A 30 3.34 2.98 1.01
N PHE A 31 2.95 2.95 -0.26
CA PHE A 31 3.55 2.12 -1.31
C PHE A 31 3.97 3.01 -2.49
N PRO A 32 5.21 3.54 -2.49
CA PRO A 32 5.75 4.22 -3.65
C PRO A 32 6.11 3.22 -4.73
N ARG A 33 5.72 3.51 -5.97
CA ARG A 33 6.08 2.73 -7.16
C ARG A 33 6.75 3.63 -8.17
N GLU A 34 7.71 3.07 -8.89
CA GLU A 34 8.32 3.74 -10.04
C GLU A 34 7.29 3.97 -11.16
N ALA A 35 7.61 4.83 -12.12
CA ALA A 35 6.78 4.98 -13.30
C ALA A 35 6.84 3.67 -14.12
N ASN A 36 5.68 3.03 -14.34
CA ASN A 36 5.64 1.72 -14.98
C ASN A 36 5.55 1.87 -16.50
N GLY A 37 6.35 1.10 -17.22
CA GLY A 37 6.23 0.91 -18.67
C GLY A 37 5.19 -0.14 -19.04
N LYS A 38 4.95 -0.32 -20.35
CA LYS A 38 4.15 -1.44 -20.87
C LYS A 38 4.75 -2.78 -20.41
N GLY A 39 3.90 -3.70 -19.95
CA GLY A 39 4.29 -5.06 -19.54
C GLY A 39 4.65 -5.22 -18.06
N ASP A 40 4.62 -4.13 -17.28
CA ASP A 40 4.72 -4.19 -15.83
C ASP A 40 3.31 -4.29 -15.23
N GLU A 41 2.58 -5.36 -15.55
CA GLU A 41 1.34 -5.74 -14.88
C GLU A 41 1.63 -6.87 -13.91
N ASP A 42 1.20 -6.73 -12.66
CA ASP A 42 1.41 -7.75 -11.61
C ASP A 42 0.05 -8.13 -11.01
N PRO A 43 -0.34 -9.43 -11.05
CA PRO A 43 -1.62 -9.88 -10.50
C PRO A 43 -1.73 -9.72 -8.98
N TYR A 44 -0.61 -9.51 -8.28
CA TYR A 44 -0.56 -9.39 -6.82
C TYR A 44 -0.51 -7.95 -6.30
N ARG A 45 -0.64 -6.92 -7.16
CA ARG A 45 -0.70 -5.51 -6.70
C ARG A 45 -1.80 -5.24 -5.68
N ILE A 46 -2.87 -6.02 -5.73
CA ILE A 46 -3.96 -5.92 -4.76
C ILE A 46 -3.48 -6.20 -3.32
N MET A 47 -2.43 -7.01 -3.15
CA MET A 47 -1.91 -7.40 -1.84
C MET A 47 -1.36 -6.24 -1.01
N ASP A 48 -0.97 -5.12 -1.65
CA ASP A 48 -0.54 -3.91 -0.94
C ASP A 48 -1.67 -3.29 -0.10
N THR A 49 -2.93 -3.50 -0.51
CA THR A 49 -4.08 -2.80 0.06
C THR A 49 -5.03 -3.69 0.83
N VAL A 50 -4.88 -5.01 0.76
CA VAL A 50 -5.60 -5.96 1.62
C VAL A 50 -5.01 -5.99 3.02
N GLU A 51 -5.80 -6.41 3.99
CA GLU A 51 -5.36 -6.69 5.36
C GLU A 51 -5.68 -8.15 5.69
N ILE A 52 -4.75 -8.84 6.35
CA ILE A 52 -4.98 -10.22 6.77
C ILE A 52 -5.62 -10.20 8.15
N LYS A 53 -6.88 -10.60 8.22
CA LYS A 53 -7.57 -10.84 9.48
C LYS A 53 -7.56 -12.33 9.79
N THR A 54 -6.57 -12.77 10.58
CA THR A 54 -6.51 -14.16 11.05
C THR A 54 -7.54 -14.38 12.14
N THR A 55 -8.37 -15.42 11.99
CA THR A 55 -9.42 -15.79 12.94
C THR A 55 -9.29 -17.27 13.30
N TRP A 56 -9.49 -17.59 14.58
CA TRP A 56 -9.36 -18.95 15.10
C TRP A 56 -10.75 -19.47 15.44
N HIS A 57 -11.09 -20.63 14.90
CA HIS A 57 -12.36 -21.29 15.13
C HIS A 57 -12.08 -22.73 15.57
N PRO A 58 -12.86 -23.28 16.53
CA PRO A 58 -12.79 -24.70 16.84
C PRO A 58 -13.07 -25.52 15.58
N VAL A 59 -12.23 -26.51 15.32
CA VAL A 59 -12.45 -27.52 14.29
C VAL A 59 -12.53 -28.88 14.98
N GLY A 60 -13.61 -29.63 14.72
CA GLY A 60 -13.80 -30.97 15.30
C GLY A 60 -12.79 -31.93 14.68
N GLY A 61 -11.80 -32.34 15.48
CA GLY A 61 -10.87 -33.42 15.14
C GLY A 61 -11.52 -34.79 15.24
#